data_AF-A0A351FHZ8-F1
#
_entry.id   AF-A0A351FHZ8-F1
#
_cell.length_a   1.000
_cell.length_b   1.000
_cell.length_c   1.000
_cell.angle_alpha   90.00
_cell.angle_beta   90.00
_cell.angle_gamma   90.00
#
_symmetry.space_group_name_H-M   'P 1'
#
loop_
_entity.id
_entity.type
_entity.pdbx_description
1 polymer ?
#
loop_
_entity_poly.entity_id
_entity_poly.type
_entity_poly.pdbx_seq_one_letter_code
_entity_poly.pdbx_strand_id
1 'polypeptide(L)' 'SRQVIVLAYQYGAGLCDLVTPTNGALMAILASAGVRYEQWIKFTGPLYLALVTLGCVSIAVAIAIGLQ' A
#
# COMPACT_ATOMS: atom_id res chain seq x y z
N SER A 1 8.52 -9.48 -18.92
CA SER A 1 7.75 -9.26 -17.68
C SER A 1 8.66 -8.94 -16.49
N ARG A 2 9.74 -8.18 -16.70
CA ARG A 2 10.56 -7.64 -15.60
C ARG A 2 9.87 -6.42 -15.01
N GLN A 3 9.25 -5.61 -15.87
CA GLN A 3 8.52 -4.40 -15.47
C GLN A 3 7.32 -4.74 -14.59
N VAL A 4 6.56 -5.80 -14.91
CA VAL A 4 5.43 -6.25 -14.08
C VAL A 4 5.88 -6.66 -12.68
N ILE A 5 7.02 -7.35 -12.56
CA ILE A 5 7.60 -7.74 -11.26
C ILE A 5 7.99 -6.49 -10.45
N VAL A 6 8.64 -5.52 -11.11
CA VAL A 6 9.04 -4.25 -10.49
C VAL A 6 7.82 -3.43 -10.06
N LEU A 7 6.75 -3.44 -10.86
CA LEU A 7 5.48 -2.76 -10.55
C LEU A 7 4.78 -3.42 -9.36
N ALA A 8 4.69 -4.75 -9.35
CA ALA A 8 4.10 -5.50 -8.25
C ALA A 8 4.85 -5.27 -6.93
N TYR A 9 6.18 -5.24 -6.98
CA TYR A 9 7.00 -4.92 -5.82
C TYR A 9 6.73 -3.50 -5.30
N GLN A 10 6.72 -2.50 -6.17
CA GLN A 10 6.50 -1.10 -5.78
C GLN A 10 5.12 -0.88 -5.15
N TYR A 11 4.07 -1.46 -5.74
CA TYR A 11 2.73 -1.37 -5.16
C TYR A 11 2.68 -2.05 -3.79
N GLY A 12 3.28 -3.24 -3.64
CA GLY A 12 3.38 -3.91 -2.35
C GLY A 12 4.12 -3.07 -1.31
N ALA A 13 5.27 -2.51 -1.66
CA ALA A 13 6.10 -1.70 -0.77
C ALA A 13 5.35 -0.46 -0.26
N GLY A 14 4.74 0.32 -1.17
CA GLY A 14 4.00 1.53 -0.78
C GLY A 14 2.74 1.24 0.04
N LEU A 15 2.08 0.11 -0.21
CA LEU A 15 0.95 -0.34 0.63
C LEU A 15 1.42 -0.69 2.04
N CYS A 16 2.55 -1.40 2.18
CA CYS A 16 3.10 -1.77 3.49
C CYS A 16 3.44 -0.55 4.36
N ASP A 17 3.86 0.56 3.76
CA ASP A 17 4.19 1.79 4.50
C ASP A 17 3.01 2.39 5.26
N LEU A 18 1.77 2.19 4.79
CA LEU A 18 0.54 2.72 5.39
C LEU A 18 0.07 1.95 6.64
N VAL A 19 0.52 0.70 6.78
CA VAL A 19 -0.02 -0.26 7.75
C VAL A 19 1.04 -0.75 8.71
N THR A 20 2.32 -0.75 8.36
CA THR A 20 3.32 -1.42 9.18
C THR A 20 3.63 -0.62 10.46
N PRO A 21 3.42 -1.18 11.67
CA PRO A 21 3.63 -0.46 12.94
C PRO A 21 5.12 -0.21 13.24
N THR A 22 6.02 -0.92 12.55
CA THR A 22 7.47 -0.70 12.63
C THR A 22 7.95 0.40 11.67
N ASN A 23 7.06 1.01 10.88
CA ASN A 23 7.38 2.18 10.07
C ASN A 23 7.48 3.43 10.95
N GLY A 24 8.72 3.87 11.23
CA GLY A 24 8.99 5.03 12.06
C GLY A 24 8.40 6.34 11.53
N ALA A 25 8.30 6.51 10.20
CA ALA A 25 7.73 7.72 9.61
C ALA A 25 6.22 7.80 9.86
N LEU A 26 5.50 6.68 9.65
CA LEU A 26 4.07 6.58 9.97
C LEU A 26 3.84 6.86 11.46
N MET A 27 4.59 6.19 12.34
CA MET A 27 4.42 6.35 13.79
C MET A 27 4.73 7.78 14.26
N ALA A 28 5.71 8.46 13.66
CA ALA A 28 6.01 9.86 13.95
C ALA A 28 4.87 10.81 13.53
N ILE A 29 4.26 10.57 12.35
CA ILE A 29 3.11 11.35 11.88
C ILE A 29 1.89 11.12 12.79
N LEU A 30 1.63 9.87 13.17
CA LEU A 30 0.53 9.56 14.09
C LEU A 30 0.72 10.19 15.47
N ALA A 31 1.95 10.16 15.98
CA ALA A 31 2.30 10.80 17.24
C ALA A 31 2.14 12.34 17.18
N SER A 32 2.56 12.99 16.10
CA SER A 32 2.40 14.44 15.94
C SER A 32 0.95 14.87 15.74
N ALA A 33 0.12 14.02 15.13
CA ALA A 33 -1.31 14.22 14.99
C ALA A 33 -2.12 13.82 16.24
N GLY A 34 -1.49 13.21 17.25
CA GLY A 34 -2.18 12.72 18.46
C GLY A 34 -3.11 11.52 18.23
N VAL A 35 -2.89 10.76 17.15
CA VAL A 35 -3.73 9.63 16.74
C VAL A 35 -3.10 8.32 17.20
N ARG A 36 -3.89 7.44 17.84
CA ARG A 36 -3.42 6.09 18.17
C ARG A 36 -3.37 5.22 16.92
N TYR A 37 -2.35 4.38 16.79
CA TYR A 37 -2.20 3.46 15.65
C TYR A 37 -3.43 2.56 15.43
N GLU A 38 -4.06 2.07 16.50
CA GLU A 38 -5.31 1.27 16.40
C GLU A 38 -6.46 2.05 15.74
N GLN A 39 -6.55 3.36 15.99
CA GLN A 39 -7.56 4.24 15.38
C GLN A 39 -7.21 4.50 13.91
N TRP A 40 -5.94 4.70 13.61
CA TRP A 40 -5.44 4.85 12.25
C TRP A 40 -5.78 3.62 11.40
N ILE A 41 -5.53 2.40 11.89
CA ILE A 41 -5.82 1.18 11.12
C ILE A 41 -7.32 1.02 10.86
N LYS A 42 -8.19 1.35 11.81
CA LYS A 42 -9.64 1.31 11.60
C LYS A 42 -10.10 2.33 10.55
N PHE A 43 -9.47 3.50 10.52
CA PHE A 43 -9.75 4.55 9.55
C PHE A 43 -9.21 4.19 8.15
N THR A 44 -7.96 3.76 8.08
CA THR A 44 -7.24 3.51 6.82
C THR A 44 -7.56 2.14 6.23
N GLY A 45 -8.05 1.18 7.01
CA GLY A 45 -8.41 -0.17 6.56
C GLY A 45 -9.29 -0.25 5.30
N PRO A 46 -10.44 0.43 5.21
CA PRO A 46 -11.26 0.42 3.99
C PRO A 46 -10.54 1.02 2.78
N LEU A 47 -9.77 2.09 2.97
CA LEU A 47 -8.95 2.70 1.91
C LEU A 47 -7.83 1.75 1.47
N TYR A 48 -7.18 1.08 2.42
CA TYR A 48 -6.13 0.10 2.15
C TYR A 48 -6.66 -1.04 1.28
N LEU A 49 -7.83 -1.61 1.61
CA LEU A 49 -8.45 -2.64 0.79
C LEU A 49 -8.80 -2.14 -0.63
N ALA A 50 -9.29 -0.92 -0.77
CA ALA A 50 -9.55 -0.31 -2.07
C ALA A 50 -8.26 -0.16 -2.90
N LEU A 51 -7.16 0.28 -2.27
CA LEU A 51 -5.86 0.44 -2.94
C LEU A 51 -5.21 -0.91 -3.29
N VAL A 52 -5.32 -1.92 -2.42
CA VAL A 52 -4.88 -3.30 -2.72
C VAL A 52 -5.63 -3.82 -3.94
N THR A 53 -6.95 -3.65 -3.98
CA THR A 53 -7.79 -4.10 -5.10
C THR A 53 -7.37 -3.40 -6.39
N LEU A 54 -7.18 -2.07 -6.35
CA LEU A 54 -6.70 -1.28 -7.47
C LEU A 54 -5.31 -1.76 -7.95
N GLY A 55 -4.39 -2.03 -7.03
CA GLY A 55 -3.07 -2.56 -7.33
C GLY A 55 -3.13 -3.92 -8.02
N CYS A 56 -3.94 -4.86 -7.51
CA CYS A 56 -4.15 -6.16 -8.14
C CYS A 56 -4.74 -6.03 -9.55
N VAL A 57 -5.74 -5.18 -9.74
CA VAL A 57 -6.36 -4.93 -11.06
C VAL A 57 -5.32 -4.34 -12.02
N SER A 58 -4.53 -3.37 -11.58
CA SER A 58 -3.51 -2.75 -12.43
C SER A 58 -2.43 -3.74 -12.88
N ILE A 59 -1.99 -4.66 -12.01
CA ILE A 59 -1.03 -5.72 -12.36
C ILE A 59 -1.67 -6.70 -13.35
N ALA A 60 -2.93 -7.09 -13.14
CA ALA A 60 -3.65 -7.96 -14.06
C ALA A 60 -3.77 -7.34 -15.47
N VAL A 61 -4.06 -6.04 -15.54
CA VAL A 61 -4.07 -5.28 -16.80
C VAL A 61 -2.68 -5.23 -17.42
N ALA A 62 -1.62 -4.96 -16.64
CA ALA A 62 -0.25 -4.93 -17.13
C ALA A 62 0.19 -6.28 -17.74
N ILE A 63 -0.24 -7.39 -17.15
CA ILE A 63 -0.02 -8.74 -17.70
C ILE A 63 -0.81 -8.91 -19.00
N ALA A 64 -2.08 -8.52 -19.03
CA ALA A 64 -2.97 -8.69 -20.19
C ALA A 64 -2.49 -7.92 -21.43
N ILE A 65 -1.90 -6.72 -21.25
CA ILE A 65 -1.34 -5.92 -22.35
C ILE A 65 0.09 -6.34 -22.74
N GLY A 66 0.66 -7.35 -22.07
CA GLY A 66 2.00 -7.85 -22.37
C GLY A 66 3.13 -6.89 -22.00
N LEU A 67 2.99 -6.12 -20.93
CA LEU A 67 4.02 -5.17 -20.47
C LEU A 67 5.35 -5.91 -20.19
N GLN A 68 6.40 -5.59 -20.96
CA GLN A 68 7.66 -6.35 -20.95
C GLN A 68 8.67 -5.87 -19.90
#